data_AF-A0A975SML3-F1
#
_entry.id   AF-A0A975SML3-F1
#
_cell.length_a   1.000
_cell.length_b   1.000
_cell.length_c   1.000
_cell.angle_alpha   90.00
_cell.angle_beta   90.00
_cell.angle_gamma   90.00
#
_symmetry.space_group_name_H-M   'P 1'
#
loop_
_entity.id
_entity.type
_entity.pdbx_description
1 polymer ?
#
loop_
_entity_poly.entity_id
_entity_poly.type
_entity_poly.pdbx_seq_one_letter_code
_entity_poly.pdbx_strand_id
1 'polypeptide(L)'
;MTKESPLGKLITSLQKKISEGGLGKAAIADATKDLAKLGYQYDEESFPPLVGTEDFTSNISASPRDLAEALLWKLGKWKAYKKFCENYAAEKPAPTKTNVVFYAFAMHLKDKKNPIYDQHAIRSLWAICGKLSADERLKFKSLLFDKKNKWKQSGTGKSAIDCYNIFVKHVNDLVSISEGASKSELDRLIMPLGQAIKEATKKYAEFDALCGWSGNG
;
A
#
# COMPACT_ATOMS: atom_id res chain seq x y z
N MET A 1 -12.61 -17.35 -4.85
CA MET A 1 -11.51 -17.50 -5.84
C MET A 1 -10.43 -18.39 -5.23
N THR A 2 -9.68 -19.15 -6.02
CA THR A 2 -8.66 -20.09 -5.51
C THR A 2 -7.29 -19.79 -6.13
N LYS A 3 -6.23 -20.38 -5.58
CA LYS A 3 -4.87 -20.33 -6.15
C LYS A 3 -4.77 -20.75 -7.62
N GLU A 4 -5.72 -21.53 -8.12
CA GLU A 4 -5.74 -22.00 -9.52
C GLU A 4 -6.29 -20.97 -10.52
N SER A 5 -6.94 -19.91 -10.02
CA SER A 5 -7.39 -18.80 -10.85
C SER A 5 -6.20 -18.06 -11.48
N PRO A 6 -6.40 -17.29 -12.58
CA PRO A 6 -5.32 -16.50 -13.18
C PRO A 6 -4.62 -15.57 -12.17
N LEU A 7 -5.40 -14.88 -11.31
CA LEU A 7 -4.86 -14.04 -10.24
C LEU A 7 -4.12 -14.86 -9.17
N GLY A 8 -4.66 -16.02 -8.78
CA GLY A 8 -4.02 -16.94 -7.84
C GLY A 8 -2.67 -17.45 -8.36
N LYS A 9 -2.58 -17.82 -9.64
CA LYS A 9 -1.34 -18.25 -10.31
C LYS A 9 -0.30 -17.14 -10.35
N LEU A 10 -0.71 -15.90 -10.61
CA LEU A 10 0.17 -14.73 -10.55
C LEU A 10 0.73 -14.54 -9.13
N ILE A 11 -0.13 -14.60 -8.11
CA ILE A 11 0.29 -14.51 -6.69
C ILE A 11 1.28 -15.63 -6.35
N THR A 12 0.98 -16.88 -6.69
CA THR A 12 1.88 -18.02 -6.44
C THR A 12 3.22 -17.87 -7.17
N SER A 13 3.21 -17.39 -8.41
CA SER A 13 4.43 -17.09 -9.17
C SER A 13 5.28 -16.02 -8.48
N LEU A 14 4.65 -14.93 -8.02
CA LEU A 14 5.33 -13.86 -7.26
C LEU A 14 5.89 -14.37 -5.93
N GLN A 15 5.11 -15.12 -5.16
CA GLN A 15 5.56 -15.76 -3.91
C GLN A 15 6.81 -16.62 -4.15
N LYS A 16 6.79 -17.45 -5.20
CA LYS A 16 7.93 -18.30 -5.57
C LYS A 16 9.16 -17.45 -5.91
N LYS A 17 9.03 -16.48 -6.81
CA LYS A 17 10.12 -15.58 -7.20
C LYS A 17 10.71 -14.83 -6.01
N ILE A 18 9.87 -14.35 -5.08
CA ILE A 18 10.32 -13.71 -3.84
C ILE A 18 11.10 -14.69 -2.96
N SER A 19 10.61 -15.91 -2.79
CA SER A 19 11.26 -16.92 -1.96
C SER A 19 12.62 -17.37 -2.50
N GLU A 20 12.76 -17.41 -3.82
CA GLU A 20 13.97 -17.80 -4.55
C GLU A 20 14.92 -16.62 -4.81
N GLY A 21 14.55 -15.39 -4.40
CA GLY A 21 15.34 -14.17 -4.65
C GLY A 21 15.31 -13.69 -6.12
N GLY A 22 14.43 -14.25 -6.95
CA GLY A 22 14.30 -13.95 -8.38
C GLY A 22 13.27 -12.87 -8.72
N LEU A 23 13.00 -11.91 -7.82
CA LEU A 23 12.08 -10.78 -8.09
C LEU A 23 12.79 -9.61 -8.81
N GLY A 24 13.63 -9.90 -9.81
CA GLY A 24 14.32 -8.85 -10.58
C GLY A 24 13.39 -7.94 -11.38
N LYS A 25 13.93 -6.86 -11.97
CA LYS A 25 13.17 -5.90 -12.80
C LYS A 25 12.32 -6.57 -13.88
N ALA A 26 12.88 -7.54 -14.60
CA ALA A 26 12.16 -8.26 -15.65
C ALA A 26 10.96 -9.03 -15.09
N ALA A 27 11.14 -9.68 -13.93
CA ALA A 27 10.05 -10.39 -13.26
C ALA A 27 8.92 -9.46 -12.80
N ILE A 28 9.25 -8.26 -12.31
CA ILE A 28 8.26 -7.23 -11.95
C ILE A 28 7.52 -6.77 -13.21
N ALA A 29 8.24 -6.44 -14.28
CA ALA A 29 7.64 -6.00 -15.54
C ALA A 29 6.70 -7.06 -16.14
N ASP A 30 7.09 -8.33 -16.13
CA ASP A 30 6.27 -9.43 -16.62
C ASP A 30 5.02 -9.63 -15.76
N ALA A 31 5.16 -9.58 -14.44
CA ALA A 31 4.02 -9.67 -13.53
C ALA A 31 3.03 -8.51 -13.72
N THR A 32 3.53 -7.29 -13.94
CA THR A 32 2.69 -6.12 -14.25
C THR A 32 1.96 -6.30 -15.58
N LYS A 33 2.60 -6.84 -16.61
CA LYS A 33 1.95 -7.16 -17.90
C LYS A 33 0.87 -8.23 -17.74
N ASP A 34 1.14 -9.28 -16.97
CA ASP A 34 0.17 -10.34 -16.71
C ASP A 34 -1.03 -9.83 -15.91
N LEU A 35 -0.80 -8.94 -14.96
CA LEU A 35 -1.86 -8.26 -14.23
C LEU A 35 -2.72 -7.36 -15.14
N ALA A 36 -2.09 -6.64 -16.07
CA ALA A 36 -2.79 -5.82 -17.06
C ALA A 36 -3.68 -6.65 -17.98
N LYS A 37 -3.27 -7.87 -18.38
CA LYS A 37 -4.12 -8.82 -19.12
C LYS A 37 -5.37 -9.25 -18.34
N LEU A 38 -5.33 -9.17 -17.01
CA LEU A 38 -6.49 -9.41 -16.14
C LEU A 38 -7.39 -8.17 -15.97
N GLY A 39 -7.05 -7.06 -16.63
CA GLY A 39 -7.80 -5.80 -16.56
C GLY A 39 -7.34 -4.87 -15.43
N TYR A 40 -6.23 -5.15 -14.77
CA TYR A 40 -5.73 -4.34 -13.66
C TYR A 40 -4.40 -3.69 -14.01
N GLN A 41 -4.37 -2.37 -14.02
CA GLN A 41 -3.19 -1.56 -14.30
C GLN A 41 -3.10 -0.42 -13.30
N TYR A 42 -1.89 0.14 -13.13
CA TYR A 42 -1.72 1.32 -12.32
C TYR A 42 -2.50 2.48 -12.93
N ASP A 43 -3.36 3.10 -12.13
CA ASP A 43 -4.23 4.21 -12.55
C ASP A 43 -3.45 5.53 -12.49
N GLU A 44 -2.79 5.86 -13.60
CA GLU A 44 -2.04 7.11 -13.75
C GLU A 44 -2.96 8.35 -13.81
N GLU A 45 -4.26 8.19 -14.08
CA GLU A 45 -5.21 9.31 -14.04
C GLU A 45 -5.56 9.67 -12.60
N SER A 46 -5.83 8.68 -11.77
CA SER A 46 -6.11 8.88 -10.34
C SER A 46 -4.86 9.15 -9.51
N PHE A 47 -3.71 8.59 -9.91
CA PHE A 47 -2.45 8.67 -9.17
C PHE A 47 -1.27 9.08 -10.07
N PRO A 48 -1.33 10.26 -10.70
CA PRO A 48 -0.26 10.71 -11.58
C PRO A 48 1.06 10.89 -10.82
N PRO A 49 2.21 10.88 -11.54
CA PRO A 49 3.50 11.13 -10.94
C PRO A 49 3.53 12.47 -10.20
N LEU A 50 4.16 12.48 -9.03
CA LEU A 50 4.33 13.70 -8.25
C LEU A 50 5.36 14.62 -8.92
N VAL A 51 4.96 15.86 -9.23
CA VAL A 51 5.81 16.87 -9.88
C VAL A 51 6.02 18.05 -8.94
N GLY A 52 7.25 18.59 -8.90
CA GLY A 52 7.55 19.81 -8.15
C GLY A 52 7.41 19.68 -6.62
N THR A 53 7.56 18.48 -6.07
CA THR A 53 7.41 18.24 -4.63
C THR A 53 8.59 18.73 -3.78
N GLU A 54 9.73 19.02 -4.42
CA GLU A 54 10.98 19.39 -3.73
C GLU A 54 10.85 20.73 -2.98
N ASP A 55 9.96 21.62 -3.45
CA ASP A 55 9.82 23.01 -2.99
C ASP A 55 8.57 23.27 -2.13
N PHE A 56 7.88 22.23 -1.66
CA PHE A 56 6.66 22.43 -0.87
C PHE A 56 6.94 23.18 0.45
N THR A 57 6.26 24.31 0.62
CA THR A 57 6.29 25.08 1.88
C THR A 57 5.21 24.59 2.83
N SER A 58 5.60 24.24 4.06
CA SER A 58 4.65 23.80 5.09
C SER A 58 4.08 25.00 5.85
N ASN A 59 3.08 25.67 5.25
CA ASN A 59 2.42 26.79 5.92
C ASN A 59 1.09 26.34 6.55
N ILE A 60 1.04 26.31 7.87
CA ILE A 60 -0.17 25.99 8.63
C ILE A 60 -1.00 27.26 8.76
N SER A 61 -1.91 27.49 7.81
CA SER A 61 -2.87 28.59 7.87
C SER A 61 -4.17 28.18 8.58
N ALA A 62 -4.83 29.13 9.24
CA ALA A 62 -6.16 28.90 9.80
C ALA A 62 -7.25 28.76 8.71
N SER A 63 -7.03 29.41 7.56
CA SER A 63 -7.96 29.51 6.43
C SER A 63 -7.27 29.15 5.10
N PRO A 64 -8.02 28.69 4.08
CA PRO A 64 -7.47 28.40 2.75
C PRO A 64 -6.83 29.62 2.08
N ARG A 65 -5.70 29.44 1.39
CA ARG A 65 -4.95 30.52 0.73
C ARG A 65 -4.83 30.38 -0.78
N ASP A 66 -4.95 29.16 -1.29
CA ASP A 66 -4.87 28.87 -2.72
C ASP A 66 -6.09 28.06 -3.19
N LEU A 67 -6.16 27.86 -4.50
CA LEU A 67 -7.26 27.17 -5.15
C LEU A 67 -7.40 25.71 -4.66
N ALA A 68 -6.30 25.03 -4.38
CA ALA A 68 -6.30 23.64 -3.94
C ALA A 68 -6.76 23.53 -2.47
N GLU A 69 -6.22 24.38 -1.59
CA GLU A 69 -6.66 24.51 -0.19
C GLU A 69 -8.18 24.84 -0.13
N ALA A 70 -8.66 25.74 -0.98
CA ALA A 70 -10.07 26.13 -1.04
C ALA A 70 -10.97 24.97 -1.49
N LEU A 71 -10.54 24.18 -2.47
CA LEU A 71 -11.24 22.98 -2.90
C LEU A 71 -11.31 21.95 -1.77
N LEU A 72 -10.19 21.67 -1.10
CA LEU A 72 -10.16 20.75 0.05
C LEU A 72 -11.06 21.21 1.18
N TRP A 73 -11.14 22.53 1.42
CA TRP A 73 -12.11 23.10 2.35
C TRP A 73 -13.55 22.86 1.92
N LYS A 74 -13.88 23.14 0.66
CA LYS A 74 -15.23 22.90 0.10
C LYS A 74 -15.64 21.42 0.17
N LEU A 75 -14.70 20.50 0.01
CA LEU A 75 -14.89 19.05 0.13
C LEU A 75 -14.93 18.55 1.59
N GLY A 76 -14.84 19.44 2.59
CA GLY A 76 -14.81 19.07 4.00
C GLY A 76 -13.53 18.36 4.45
N LYS A 77 -12.46 18.44 3.65
CA LYS A 77 -11.15 17.80 3.91
C LYS A 77 -10.15 18.72 4.61
N TRP A 78 -10.53 19.95 4.94
CA TRP A 78 -9.65 20.95 5.58
C TRP A 78 -8.92 20.44 6.82
N LYS A 79 -9.63 19.74 7.73
CA LYS A 79 -9.03 19.20 8.96
C LYS A 79 -7.97 18.13 8.67
N ALA A 80 -8.18 17.32 7.63
CA ALA A 80 -7.23 16.29 7.23
C ALA A 80 -6.00 16.92 6.57
N TYR A 81 -6.21 17.93 5.72
CA TYR A 81 -5.14 18.72 5.11
C TYR A 81 -4.24 19.38 6.16
N LYS A 82 -4.82 20.08 7.15
CA LYS A 82 -4.02 20.71 8.23
C LYS A 82 -3.15 19.70 8.98
N LYS A 83 -3.71 18.54 9.34
CA LYS A 83 -2.95 17.46 9.99
C LYS A 83 -1.83 16.91 9.12
N PHE A 84 -2.06 16.82 7.81
CA PHE A 84 -1.03 16.44 6.86
C PHE A 84 0.09 17.49 6.82
N CYS A 85 -0.25 18.78 6.73
CA CYS A 85 0.74 19.87 6.80
C CYS A 85 1.51 19.87 8.12
N GLU A 86 0.87 19.61 9.26
CA GLU A 86 1.53 19.46 10.56
C GLU A 86 2.56 18.32 10.55
N ASN A 87 2.19 17.14 10.03
CA ASN A 87 3.12 16.02 9.87
C ASN A 87 4.29 16.35 8.93
N TYR A 88 4.01 17.08 7.84
CA TYR A 88 5.02 17.50 6.88
C TYR A 88 5.91 18.62 7.43
N ALA A 89 5.42 19.53 8.26
CA ALA A 89 6.22 20.58 8.88
C ALA A 89 7.13 20.04 10.00
N ALA A 90 6.65 19.06 10.76
CA ALA A 90 7.34 18.61 11.97
C ALA A 90 8.72 18.01 11.67
N GLU A 91 9.73 18.41 12.45
CA GLU A 91 11.09 17.85 12.38
C GLU A 91 11.12 16.36 12.77
N LYS A 92 10.34 16.00 13.79
CA LYS A 92 10.17 14.63 14.31
C LYS A 92 8.70 14.24 14.32
N PRO A 93 8.10 14.00 13.15
CA PRO A 93 6.71 13.63 13.07
C PRO A 93 6.52 12.23 13.64
N ALA A 94 5.44 12.03 14.39
CA ALA A 94 5.08 10.74 14.97
C ALA A 94 3.66 10.36 14.54
N PRO A 95 3.45 9.16 13.99
CA PRO A 95 2.12 8.74 13.57
C PRO A 95 1.25 8.49 14.80
N THR A 96 -0.01 8.87 14.67
CA THR A 96 -1.10 8.42 15.55
C THR A 96 -1.88 7.32 14.84
N LYS A 97 -2.71 6.59 15.59
CA LYS A 97 -3.60 5.55 15.06
C LYS A 97 -4.60 6.04 14.00
N THR A 98 -4.79 7.35 13.87
CA THR A 98 -5.81 7.97 12.99
C THR A 98 -5.23 8.74 11.81
N ASN A 99 -3.95 9.06 11.81
CA ASN A 99 -3.31 9.86 10.75
C ASN A 99 -2.13 9.13 10.09
N VAL A 100 -1.95 7.82 10.30
CA VAL A 100 -0.80 7.08 9.77
C VAL A 100 -0.65 7.22 8.26
N VAL A 101 -1.75 7.27 7.49
CA VAL A 101 -1.71 7.43 6.03
C VAL A 101 -1.14 8.80 5.64
N PHE A 102 -1.62 9.88 6.28
CA PHE A 102 -1.10 11.23 6.05
C PHE A 102 0.32 11.39 6.55
N TYR A 103 0.67 10.74 7.66
CA TYR A 103 2.04 10.69 8.15
C TYR A 103 2.96 10.00 7.13
N ALA A 104 2.62 8.80 6.68
CA ALA A 104 3.39 8.04 5.72
C ALA A 104 3.59 8.80 4.40
N PHE A 105 2.52 9.45 3.91
CA PHE A 105 2.60 10.27 2.71
C PHE A 105 3.48 11.52 2.91
N ALA A 106 3.41 12.19 4.07
CA ALA A 106 4.32 13.28 4.39
C ALA A 106 5.78 12.81 4.41
N MET A 107 6.06 11.59 4.90
CA MET A 107 7.42 11.03 4.91
C MET A 107 7.91 10.70 3.51
N HIS A 108 7.02 10.19 2.64
CA HIS A 108 7.30 9.99 1.21
C HIS A 108 7.67 11.28 0.49
N LEU A 109 6.97 12.39 0.77
CA LEU A 109 7.28 13.68 0.14
C LEU A 109 8.63 14.25 0.60
N LYS A 110 8.99 14.07 1.87
CA LYS A 110 10.30 14.50 2.39
C LYS A 110 11.47 13.67 1.86
N ASP A 111 11.24 12.38 1.69
CA ASP A 111 12.23 11.46 1.15
C ASP A 111 11.51 10.42 0.29
N LYS A 112 11.69 10.54 -1.03
CA LYS A 112 11.12 9.64 -2.04
C LYS A 112 11.61 8.19 -1.91
N LYS A 113 12.59 7.91 -1.05
CA LYS A 113 12.96 6.56 -0.64
C LYS A 113 11.94 5.92 0.29
N ASN A 114 11.03 6.66 0.92
CA ASN A 114 9.93 6.05 1.66
C ASN A 114 8.87 5.53 0.68
N PRO A 115 8.32 4.32 0.87
CA PRO A 115 7.31 3.78 -0.05
C PRO A 115 5.93 4.43 0.12
N ILE A 116 5.11 4.39 -0.93
CA ILE A 116 3.72 4.89 -0.85
C ILE A 116 2.87 3.91 -0.04
N TYR A 117 2.41 4.36 1.13
CA TYR A 117 1.59 3.55 2.02
C TYR A 117 0.11 3.62 1.63
N ASP A 118 -0.41 2.54 1.06
CA ASP A 118 -1.82 2.38 0.72
C ASP A 118 -2.37 1.00 1.11
N GLN A 119 -3.68 0.90 1.37
CA GLN A 119 -4.30 -0.38 1.74
C GLN A 119 -4.19 -1.44 0.63
N HIS A 120 -4.25 -1.06 -0.64
CA HIS A 120 -4.06 -1.97 -1.76
C HIS A 120 -2.64 -2.51 -1.78
N ALA A 121 -1.64 -1.64 -1.60
CA ALA A 121 -0.26 -2.06 -1.46
C ALA A 121 -0.08 -3.05 -0.29
N ILE A 122 -0.73 -2.83 0.85
CA ILE A 122 -0.72 -3.77 1.99
C ILE A 122 -1.39 -5.10 1.64
N ARG A 123 -2.54 -5.11 0.92
CA ARG A 123 -3.20 -6.35 0.48
C ARG A 123 -2.28 -7.20 -0.38
N SER A 124 -1.60 -6.57 -1.34
CA SER A 124 -0.61 -7.22 -2.20
C SER A 124 0.56 -7.77 -1.42
N LEU A 125 1.16 -6.93 -0.58
CA LEU A 125 2.28 -7.32 0.26
C LEU A 125 1.90 -8.53 1.14
N TRP A 126 0.71 -8.48 1.74
CA TRP A 126 0.20 -9.59 2.52
C TRP A 126 0.13 -10.85 1.66
N ALA A 127 -0.46 -10.78 0.46
CA ALA A 127 -0.61 -11.90 -0.46
C ALA A 127 0.72 -12.52 -0.94
N ILE A 128 1.72 -11.71 -1.26
CA ILE A 128 2.95 -12.17 -1.94
C ILE A 128 4.12 -12.44 -0.98
N CYS A 129 4.16 -11.82 0.19
CA CYS A 129 5.24 -12.01 1.16
C CYS A 129 4.97 -13.23 2.05
N GLY A 130 5.37 -14.43 1.58
CA GLY A 130 5.23 -15.68 2.33
C GLY A 130 5.94 -15.67 3.70
N LYS A 131 6.97 -14.84 3.88
CA LYS A 131 7.78 -14.73 5.11
C LYS A 131 7.12 -13.90 6.23
N LEU A 132 5.92 -13.36 6.02
CA LEU A 132 5.18 -12.67 7.09
C LEU A 132 4.91 -13.63 8.26
N SER A 133 5.35 -13.22 9.46
CA SER A 133 5.06 -13.94 10.71
C SER A 133 3.55 -13.97 11.01
N ALA A 134 3.13 -14.90 11.85
CA ALA A 134 1.73 -15.01 12.27
C ALA A 134 1.20 -13.70 12.89
N ASP A 135 2.01 -13.02 13.72
CA ASP A 135 1.65 -11.73 14.32
C ASP A 135 1.50 -10.61 13.27
N GLU A 136 2.41 -10.52 12.30
CA GLU A 136 2.30 -9.54 11.20
C GLU A 136 1.03 -9.78 10.37
N ARG A 137 0.72 -11.05 10.06
CA ARG A 137 -0.52 -11.43 9.35
C ARG A 137 -1.77 -11.05 10.15
N LEU A 138 -1.77 -11.26 11.47
CA LEU A 138 -2.88 -10.84 12.34
C LEU A 138 -3.04 -9.31 12.37
N LYS A 139 -1.95 -8.54 12.36
CA LYS A 139 -1.99 -7.08 12.28
C LYS A 139 -2.58 -6.61 10.95
N PHE A 140 -2.15 -7.18 9.82
CA PHE A 140 -2.76 -6.89 8.52
C PHE A 140 -4.23 -7.28 8.45
N LYS A 141 -4.60 -8.45 8.99
CA LYS A 141 -6.01 -8.86 9.11
C LYS A 141 -6.82 -7.86 9.93
N SER A 142 -6.33 -7.45 11.09
CA SER A 142 -6.95 -6.45 11.95
C SER A 142 -7.11 -5.10 11.25
N LEU A 143 -6.14 -4.69 10.44
CA LEU A 143 -6.20 -3.43 9.69
C LEU A 143 -7.19 -3.50 8.53
N LEU A 144 -7.22 -4.61 7.78
CA LEU A 144 -7.89 -4.70 6.49
C LEU A 144 -9.28 -5.35 6.55
N PHE A 145 -9.56 -6.20 7.55
CA PHE A 145 -10.83 -6.89 7.71
C PHE A 145 -11.60 -6.37 8.94
N ASP A 146 -12.93 -6.33 8.83
CA ASP A 146 -13.84 -6.03 9.93
C ASP A 146 -14.12 -7.27 10.80
N LYS A 147 -14.92 -7.10 11.86
CA LYS A 147 -15.31 -8.21 12.76
C LYS A 147 -16.15 -9.29 12.05
N LYS A 148 -16.71 -9.00 10.88
CA LYS A 148 -17.47 -9.93 10.03
C LYS A 148 -16.58 -10.56 8.95
N ASN A 149 -15.25 -10.38 9.05
CA ASN A 149 -14.26 -10.83 8.08
C ASN A 149 -14.51 -10.29 6.66
N LYS A 150 -15.05 -9.08 6.52
CA LYS A 150 -15.18 -8.35 5.24
C LYS A 150 -14.14 -7.24 5.14
N TRP A 151 -13.73 -6.88 3.92
CA TRP A 151 -12.82 -5.75 3.72
C TRP A 151 -13.37 -4.48 4.35
N LYS A 152 -12.54 -3.79 5.12
CA LYS A 152 -12.83 -2.45 5.61
C LYS A 152 -12.76 -1.45 4.47
N GLN A 153 -13.55 -0.39 4.59
CA GLN A 153 -13.45 0.79 3.73
C GLN A 153 -12.19 1.61 4.02
N SER A 154 -11.78 1.67 5.30
CA SER A 154 -10.58 2.38 5.75
C SER A 154 -9.68 1.52 6.64
N GLY A 155 -8.37 1.56 6.35
CA GLY A 155 -7.30 0.96 7.15
C GLY A 155 -7.00 1.81 8.38
N THR A 156 -7.91 1.81 9.33
CA THR A 156 -7.78 2.52 10.61
C THR A 156 -7.89 1.54 11.77
N GLY A 157 -7.20 1.80 12.89
CA GLY A 157 -7.32 0.99 14.09
C GLY A 157 -6.06 0.93 14.95
N LYS A 158 -6.10 0.08 15.98
CA LYS A 158 -5.01 -0.07 16.96
C LYS A 158 -3.68 -0.47 16.31
N SER A 159 -3.72 -1.27 15.25
CA SER A 159 -2.55 -1.82 14.55
C SER A 159 -2.03 -0.93 13.41
N ALA A 160 -2.61 0.25 13.17
CA ALA A 160 -2.30 1.06 11.98
C ALA A 160 -0.82 1.47 11.90
N ILE A 161 -0.23 1.84 13.03
CA ILE A 161 1.20 2.20 13.13
C ILE A 161 2.08 0.95 12.90
N ASP A 162 1.75 -0.16 13.54
CA ASP A 162 2.50 -1.41 13.36
C ASP A 162 2.48 -1.86 11.90
N CYS A 163 1.33 -1.79 11.24
CA CYS A 163 1.20 -2.15 9.83
C CYS A 163 2.00 -1.24 8.91
N TYR A 164 2.16 0.05 9.23
CA TYR A 164 3.06 0.93 8.50
C TYR A 164 4.52 0.48 8.63
N ASN A 165 4.98 0.19 9.85
CA ASN A 165 6.34 -0.27 10.08
C ASN A 165 6.61 -1.62 9.38
N ILE A 166 5.66 -2.56 9.45
CA ILE A 166 5.73 -3.84 8.74
C ILE A 166 5.79 -3.58 7.22
N PHE A 167 4.92 -2.71 6.70
CA PHE A 167 4.91 -2.38 5.27
C PHE A 167 6.26 -1.83 4.79
N VAL A 168 6.81 -0.82 5.49
CA VAL A 168 8.10 -0.21 5.12
C VAL A 168 9.22 -1.25 5.13
N LYS A 169 9.28 -2.10 6.15
CA LYS A 169 10.26 -3.19 6.24
C LYS A 169 10.18 -4.10 5.02
N HIS A 170 9.03 -4.71 4.77
CA HIS A 170 8.91 -5.73 3.71
C HIS A 170 9.00 -5.12 2.30
N VAL A 171 8.58 -3.88 2.08
CA VAL A 171 8.84 -3.19 0.79
C VAL A 171 10.32 -2.96 0.57
N ASN A 172 11.07 -2.54 1.60
CA ASN A 172 12.52 -2.41 1.48
C ASN A 172 13.20 -3.77 1.23
N ASP A 173 12.73 -4.83 1.89
CA ASP A 173 13.21 -6.19 1.65
C ASP A 173 12.97 -6.61 0.19
N LEU A 174 11.77 -6.38 -0.35
CA LEU A 174 11.45 -6.66 -1.76
C LEU A 174 12.36 -5.87 -2.72
N VAL A 175 12.58 -4.58 -2.46
CA VAL A 175 13.47 -3.75 -3.28
C VAL A 175 14.91 -4.27 -3.23
N SER A 176 15.39 -4.70 -2.06
CA SER A 176 16.76 -5.22 -1.92
C SER A 176 17.03 -6.49 -2.73
N ILE A 177 16.01 -7.32 -2.96
CA ILE A 177 16.12 -8.54 -3.78
C ILE A 177 15.74 -8.31 -5.24
N SER A 178 15.41 -7.08 -5.64
CA SER A 178 14.80 -6.79 -6.95
C SER A 178 15.78 -6.43 -8.08
N GLU A 179 17.07 -6.74 -7.90
CA GLU A 179 18.12 -6.49 -8.90
C GLU A 179 18.11 -5.05 -9.44
N GLY A 180 17.90 -4.09 -8.53
CA GLY A 180 17.91 -2.66 -8.83
C GLY A 180 16.56 -2.06 -9.25
N ALA A 181 15.44 -2.78 -9.10
CA ALA A 181 14.12 -2.17 -9.29
C ALA A 181 13.88 -1.06 -8.26
N SER A 182 13.28 0.03 -8.73
CA SER A 182 12.89 1.16 -7.91
C SER A 182 11.61 0.86 -7.14
N LYS A 183 11.37 1.63 -6.06
CA LYS A 183 10.10 1.59 -5.32
C LYS A 183 8.91 1.94 -6.21
N SER A 184 9.07 2.88 -7.14
CA SER A 184 8.03 3.26 -8.10
C SER A 184 7.66 2.11 -9.04
N GLU A 185 8.65 1.36 -9.55
CA GLU A 185 8.40 0.16 -10.36
C GLU A 185 7.64 -0.91 -9.55
N LEU A 186 7.98 -1.09 -8.27
CA LEU A 186 7.26 -1.99 -7.38
C LEU A 186 5.83 -1.51 -7.08
N ASP A 187 5.63 -0.21 -6.82
CA ASP A 187 4.32 0.40 -6.57
C ASP A 187 3.35 0.18 -7.74
N ARG A 188 3.86 0.29 -8.99
CA ARG A 188 3.11 -0.02 -10.22
C ARG A 188 2.66 -1.48 -10.34
N LEU A 189 3.27 -2.40 -9.60
CA LEU A 189 2.81 -3.79 -9.48
C LEU A 189 1.87 -3.97 -8.28
N ILE A 190 2.30 -3.54 -7.08
CA ILE A 190 1.60 -3.89 -5.84
C ILE A 190 0.30 -3.10 -5.65
N MET A 191 0.17 -1.88 -6.15
CA MET A 191 -1.10 -1.13 -6.09
C MET A 191 -2.23 -1.85 -6.86
N PRO A 192 -2.10 -2.08 -8.19
CA PRO A 192 -3.15 -2.75 -8.95
C PRO A 192 -3.36 -4.20 -8.52
N LEU A 193 -2.32 -4.91 -8.07
CA LEU A 193 -2.48 -6.28 -7.56
C LEU A 193 -3.41 -6.29 -6.33
N GLY A 194 -3.33 -5.26 -5.51
CA GLY A 194 -4.09 -5.14 -4.27
C GLY A 194 -5.54 -4.77 -4.55
N GLN A 195 -5.77 -4.03 -5.63
CA GLN A 195 -7.10 -3.81 -6.18
C GLN A 195 -7.70 -5.10 -6.72
N ALA A 196 -6.97 -5.84 -7.55
CA ALA A 196 -7.40 -7.13 -8.08
C ALA A 196 -7.79 -8.11 -6.97
N ILE A 197 -6.98 -8.21 -5.91
CA ILE A 197 -7.27 -9.04 -4.74
C ILE A 197 -8.57 -8.61 -4.04
N LYS A 198 -8.76 -7.31 -3.83
CA LYS A 198 -9.96 -6.76 -3.16
C LYS A 198 -11.23 -7.00 -3.97
N GLU A 199 -11.16 -6.93 -5.30
CA GLU A 199 -12.30 -7.16 -6.18
C GLU A 199 -12.62 -8.65 -6.32
N ALA A 200 -11.58 -9.48 -6.36
CA ALA A 200 -11.69 -10.95 -6.44
C ALA A 200 -12.19 -11.63 -5.17
N THR A 201 -12.09 -10.97 -4.01
CA THR A 201 -12.38 -11.56 -2.69
C THR A 201 -13.22 -10.62 -1.84
N LYS A 202 -14.24 -11.14 -1.17
CA LYS A 202 -15.12 -10.36 -0.28
C LYS A 202 -14.88 -10.69 1.19
N LYS A 203 -14.44 -11.92 1.48
CA LYS A 203 -14.24 -12.45 2.82
C LYS A 203 -12.80 -12.92 3.04
N TYR A 204 -12.36 -12.92 4.31
CA TYR A 204 -11.04 -13.45 4.70
C TYR A 204 -10.77 -14.86 4.17
N ALA A 205 -11.73 -15.78 4.28
CA ALA A 205 -11.56 -17.16 3.80
C ALA A 205 -11.28 -17.24 2.29
N GLU A 206 -11.86 -16.34 1.50
CA GLU A 206 -11.63 -16.29 0.05
C GLU A 206 -10.24 -15.73 -0.27
N PHE A 207 -9.79 -14.75 0.50
CA PHE A 207 -8.43 -14.21 0.41
C PHE A 207 -7.38 -15.24 0.82
N ASP A 208 -7.60 -15.95 1.93
CA ASP A 208 -6.72 -17.02 2.42
C ASP A 208 -6.58 -18.15 1.40
N ALA A 209 -7.71 -18.58 0.80
CA ALA A 209 -7.73 -19.59 -0.26
C ALA A 209 -7.09 -19.11 -1.58
N LEU A 210 -7.21 -17.82 -1.91
CA LEU A 210 -6.55 -17.23 -3.07
C LEU A 210 -5.02 -17.23 -2.89
N CYS A 211 -4.54 -16.89 -1.69
CA CYS A 211 -3.12 -16.82 -1.38
C CYS A 211 -2.47 -18.17 -1.10
N GLY A 212 -3.28 -19.24 -0.95
CA GLY A 212 -2.81 -20.60 -0.73
C GLY A 212 -2.22 -20.83 0.66
N TRP A 213 -2.68 -20.12 1.69
CA TRP A 213 -2.12 -20.20 3.04
C TRP A 213 -2.75 -21.23 3.95
N SER A 214 -3.69 -22.02 3.43
CA SER A 214 -4.43 -23.03 4.19
C SER A 214 -3.49 -23.90 5.02
N GLY A 215 -3.49 -23.68 6.35
CA GLY A 215 -2.73 -24.51 7.29
C GLY A 215 -2.36 -23.97 8.67
N ASN A 216 -2.69 -22.73 9.09
CA ASN A 216 -2.51 -22.30 10.49
C ASN A 216 -3.46 -21.14 10.83
N GLY A 217 -4.69 -21.48 11.20
CA GLY A 217 -5.63 -20.57 11.87
C GLY A 217 -5.64 -20.84 13.36
#